data_AF-A0A060XQG4-F1
#
_entry.id   AF-A0A060XQG4-F1
#
_cell.length_a   1.000
_cell.length_b   1.000
_cell.length_c   1.000
_cell.angle_alpha   90.00
_cell.angle_beta   90.00
_cell.angle_gamma   90.00
#
_symmetry.space_group_name_H-M   'P 1'
#
loop_
_entity.id
_entity.type
_entity.pdbx_description
1 polymer ?
#
loop_
_entity_poly.entity_id
_entity_poly.type
_entity_poly.pdbx_seq_one_letter_code
_entity_poly.pdbx_strand_id
1 'polypeptide(L)'
;MWLCQMARLLFCFPEHWYEDVALECAGFLTGIGLETTVMVRSIPLRGFDQQMAGLVTDYMEAYGTKFSWRSVPKSVDKLSSGVLQVTWTDEQTGKDQRDTFDSVLWAVGECRAPETKTLGLEKVGVKLNKESGKILVAADESTSVPNIYAFGDIGEGRPELTPTAIKAGKLLARRLAGQTNELMNYDNVATTVFTPLEYGCVGLSEEEAESRHGKDSIEVYHAFYKPLEFTVAERDASQCYIKVVCKRGGDQRILGLHFTGPNAGEVTQGFAMGFQCGATLTHLKETVGIHPTCAEELTKVNVSKRSGLDATVTGC
;
A
#
# COMPACT_ATOMS: atom_id res chain seq x y z
N MET A 1 10.16 -1.73 39.77
CA MET A 1 9.47 -0.66 39.01
C MET A 1 10.49 -0.01 38.07
N TRP A 2 10.94 -0.76 37.06
CA TRP A 2 11.81 -0.26 35.99
C TRP A 2 10.87 0.11 34.84
N LEU A 3 10.36 1.34 34.86
CA LEU A 3 9.49 1.86 33.80
C LEU A 3 10.34 2.18 32.56
N CYS A 4 9.80 1.76 31.41
CA CYS A 4 10.17 2.08 30.04
C CYS A 4 11.09 3.30 29.88
N GLN A 5 12.32 3.07 29.42
CA GLN A 5 13.02 4.09 28.65
C GLN A 5 12.21 4.30 27.35
N MET A 6 11.60 5.47 27.24
CA MET A 6 10.84 5.91 26.08
C MET A 6 11.79 5.99 24.88
N ALA A 7 11.78 5.00 23.99
CA ALA A 7 12.52 5.10 22.74
C ALA A 7 11.73 5.99 21.78
N ARG A 8 12.34 7.11 21.38
CA ARG A 8 11.86 8.00 20.32
C ARG A 8 12.40 7.54 18.97
N LEU A 9 11.50 7.24 18.04
CA LEU A 9 11.85 6.72 16.72
C LEU A 9 11.42 7.68 15.62
N LEU A 10 12.34 7.99 14.72
CA LEU A 10 12.07 8.82 13.54
C LEU A 10 12.16 8.00 12.25
N PHE A 11 11.13 8.11 11.42
CA PHE A 11 11.11 7.58 10.06
C PHE A 11 11.26 8.70 9.05
N CYS A 12 12.18 8.58 8.09
CA CYS A 12 12.39 9.58 7.04
C CYS A 12 12.07 9.03 5.65
N PHE A 13 11.66 9.88 4.68
CA PHE A 13 11.44 9.54 3.26
C PHE A 13 12.17 10.50 2.28
N PRO A 14 13.21 10.07 1.57
CA PRO A 14 13.69 10.78 0.38
C PRO A 14 13.00 10.38 -0.93
N GLU A 15 12.78 9.11 -1.32
CA GLU A 15 12.22 8.83 -2.66
C GLU A 15 11.67 7.40 -2.88
N HIS A 16 10.70 7.33 -3.81
CA HIS A 16 10.08 6.22 -4.60
C HIS A 16 9.74 4.83 -4.00
N TRP A 17 8.49 4.38 -4.25
CA TRP A 17 7.96 2.99 -4.26
C TRP A 17 7.77 2.19 -2.96
N TYR A 18 8.17 2.66 -1.76
CA TYR A 18 8.08 1.83 -0.53
C TYR A 18 7.71 2.61 0.74
N GLU A 19 6.57 3.28 0.70
CA GLU A 19 6.08 4.09 1.81
C GLU A 19 5.24 3.28 2.82
N ASP A 20 4.82 2.06 2.45
CA ASP A 20 4.09 1.11 3.29
C ASP A 20 4.94 0.61 4.47
N VAL A 21 6.19 0.21 4.23
CA VAL A 21 7.11 -0.27 5.27
C VAL A 21 7.25 0.74 6.42
N ALA A 22 7.34 2.03 6.10
CA ALA A 22 7.48 3.06 7.12
C ALA A 22 6.23 3.17 8.01
N LEU A 23 5.04 3.12 7.41
CA LEU A 23 3.78 3.24 8.15
C LEU A 23 3.47 1.97 8.95
N GLU A 24 3.77 0.79 8.41
CA GLU A 24 3.68 -0.48 9.14
C GLU A 24 4.60 -0.47 10.37
N CYS A 25 5.88 -0.12 10.15
CA CYS A 25 6.84 -0.01 11.24
C CYS A 25 6.41 1.00 12.30
N ALA A 26 6.07 2.22 11.88
CA ALA A 26 5.65 3.25 12.80
C ALA A 26 4.39 2.85 13.59
N GLY A 27 3.45 2.20 12.90
CA GLY A 27 2.21 1.73 13.47
C GLY A 27 2.41 0.71 14.60
N PHE A 28 3.18 -0.35 14.36
CA PHE A 28 3.40 -1.35 15.40
C PHE A 28 4.24 -0.80 16.56
N LEU A 29 5.20 0.11 16.29
CA LEU A 29 6.02 0.74 17.33
C LEU A 29 5.18 1.62 18.25
N THR A 30 4.27 2.44 17.68
CA THR A 30 3.25 3.16 18.46
C THR A 30 2.38 2.17 19.24
N GLY A 31 1.94 1.08 18.61
CA GLY A 31 1.09 0.06 19.22
C GLY A 31 1.69 -0.66 20.43
N ILE A 32 3.03 -0.82 20.48
CA ILE A 32 3.74 -1.37 21.64
C ILE A 32 4.13 -0.30 22.68
N GLY A 33 3.72 0.95 22.48
CA GLY A 33 3.90 2.05 23.43
C GLY A 33 5.17 2.89 23.25
N LEU A 34 5.83 2.83 22.09
CA LEU A 34 6.97 3.69 21.78
C LEU A 34 6.53 5.02 21.16
N GLU A 35 7.23 6.11 21.52
CA GLU A 35 6.96 7.42 20.94
C GLU A 35 7.52 7.45 19.52
N THR A 36 6.63 7.42 18.54
CA THR A 36 7.02 7.28 17.13
C THR A 36 6.60 8.49 16.32
N THR A 37 7.54 9.02 15.54
CA THR A 37 7.33 10.13 14.62
C THR A 37 7.66 9.71 13.19
N VAL A 38 6.74 9.98 12.27
CA VAL A 38 6.88 9.74 10.83
C VAL A 38 7.10 11.07 10.13
N MET A 39 8.24 11.26 9.47
CA MET A 39 8.58 12.47 8.73
C MET A 39 8.24 12.29 7.26
N VAL A 40 7.15 12.88 6.79
CA VAL A 40 6.63 12.74 5.42
C VAL A 40 7.11 13.88 4.53
N ARG A 41 7.82 13.58 3.43
CA ARG A 41 8.26 14.61 2.45
C ARG A 41 7.11 15.17 1.63
N SER A 42 6.24 14.30 1.10
CA SER A 42 5.23 14.71 0.11
C SER A 42 3.83 14.19 0.41
N ILE A 43 3.50 12.98 -0.02
CA ILE A 43 2.23 12.30 0.20
C ILE A 43 2.49 10.94 0.83
N PRO A 44 1.54 10.36 1.58
CA PRO A 44 1.65 8.99 2.07
C PRO A 44 1.23 7.96 1.01
N LEU A 45 1.81 6.77 1.08
CA LEU A 45 1.51 5.62 0.22
C LEU A 45 1.40 6.00 -1.28
N ARG A 46 2.40 6.69 -1.82
CA ARG A 46 2.49 7.02 -3.24
C ARG A 46 2.30 5.78 -4.11
N GLY A 47 1.38 5.87 -5.06
CA GLY A 47 1.00 4.76 -5.94
C GLY A 47 -0.22 3.98 -5.44
N PHE A 48 -0.62 4.17 -4.19
CA PHE A 48 -1.93 3.75 -3.70
C PHE A 48 -2.95 4.88 -3.85
N ASP A 49 -4.21 4.49 -3.73
CA ASP A 49 -5.33 5.42 -3.69
C ASP A 49 -5.18 6.45 -2.56
N GLN A 50 -5.11 7.72 -2.95
CA GLN A 50 -4.76 8.81 -2.02
C GLN A 50 -5.84 9.10 -0.99
N GLN A 51 -7.12 8.80 -1.27
CA GLN A 51 -8.17 8.90 -0.26
C GLN A 51 -7.94 7.87 0.85
N MET A 52 -7.62 6.62 0.45
CA MET A 52 -7.38 5.54 1.41
C MET A 52 -6.10 5.79 2.22
N ALA A 53 -5.06 6.32 1.57
CA ALA A 53 -3.82 6.69 2.25
C ALA A 53 -4.04 7.75 3.34
N GLY A 54 -4.89 8.75 3.08
CA GLY A 54 -5.30 9.74 4.09
C GLY A 54 -6.00 9.09 5.29
N LEU A 55 -6.97 8.20 5.05
CA LEU A 55 -7.67 7.49 6.12
C LEU A 55 -6.73 6.65 7.00
N VAL A 56 -5.72 6.03 6.39
CA VAL A 56 -4.68 5.27 7.12
C VAL A 56 -3.88 6.20 8.03
N THR A 57 -3.39 7.33 7.51
CA THR A 57 -2.60 8.27 8.32
C THR A 57 -3.44 8.96 9.40
N ASP A 58 -4.70 9.31 9.11
CA ASP A 58 -5.63 9.90 10.07
C ASP A 58 -5.89 8.94 11.25
N TYR A 59 -6.04 7.64 10.97
CA TYR A 59 -6.14 6.62 12.03
C TYR A 59 -4.86 6.56 12.87
N MET A 60 -3.69 6.54 12.22
CA MET A 60 -2.42 6.49 12.94
C MET A 60 -2.19 7.72 13.82
N GLU A 61 -2.57 8.91 13.35
CA GLU A 61 -2.53 10.17 14.12
C GLU A 61 -3.48 10.11 15.33
N ALA A 62 -4.73 9.68 15.13
CA ALA A 62 -5.72 9.54 16.19
C ALA A 62 -5.27 8.57 17.30
N TYR A 63 -4.47 7.55 16.95
CA TYR A 63 -3.93 6.56 17.88
C TYR A 63 -2.49 6.86 18.36
N GLY A 64 -1.99 8.08 18.15
CA GLY A 64 -0.80 8.60 18.83
C GLY A 64 0.49 8.59 18.02
N THR A 65 0.48 8.16 16.76
CA THR A 65 1.64 8.31 15.88
C THR A 65 1.76 9.77 15.46
N LYS A 66 2.94 10.37 15.64
CA LYS A 66 3.18 11.77 15.25
C LYS A 66 3.61 11.86 13.81
N PHE A 67 3.17 12.88 13.09
CA PHE A 67 3.62 13.14 11.72
C PHE A 67 4.29 14.51 11.61
N SER A 68 5.46 14.53 10.98
CA SER A 68 6.13 15.74 10.52
C SER A 68 5.95 15.85 9.01
N TRP A 69 4.86 16.49 8.60
CA TRP A 69 4.50 16.66 7.19
C TRP A 69 5.43 17.64 6.49
N ARG A 70 5.60 17.45 5.16
CA ARG A 70 6.44 18.28 4.29
C ARG A 70 7.86 18.50 4.83
N SER A 71 8.46 17.45 5.37
CA SER A 71 9.74 17.55 6.07
C SER A 71 10.81 16.67 5.41
N VAL A 72 12.01 17.21 5.25
CA VAL A 72 13.15 16.52 4.61
C VAL A 72 14.37 16.53 5.54
N PRO A 73 14.93 15.37 5.91
CA PRO A 73 16.08 15.30 6.80
C PRO A 73 17.35 15.86 6.14
N LYS A 74 18.18 16.54 6.94
CA LYS A 74 19.45 17.13 6.53
C LYS A 74 20.66 16.43 7.14
N SER A 75 20.63 16.20 8.45
CA SER A 75 21.74 15.57 9.18
C SER A 75 21.23 14.79 10.38
N VAL A 76 22.01 13.78 10.77
CA VAL A 76 21.85 13.03 12.01
C VAL A 76 23.17 13.06 12.75
N ASP A 77 23.19 13.74 13.89
CA ASP A 77 24.37 13.98 14.70
C ASP A 77 24.26 13.21 16.02
N LYS A 78 25.27 12.39 16.35
CA LYS A 78 25.27 11.63 17.61
C LYS A 78 25.79 12.51 18.76
N LEU A 79 24.94 12.75 19.76
CA LEU A 79 25.29 13.55 20.94
C LEU A 79 26.13 12.74 21.93
N SER A 80 26.80 13.44 22.86
CA SER A 80 27.60 12.82 23.92
C SER A 80 26.78 11.95 24.89
N SER A 81 25.46 12.17 24.96
CA SER A 81 24.51 11.34 25.71
C SER A 81 24.20 10.00 25.04
N GLY A 82 24.60 9.81 23.78
CA GLY A 82 24.27 8.63 22.97
C GLY A 82 23.01 8.78 22.10
N VAL A 83 22.21 9.82 22.34
CA VAL A 83 20.98 10.15 21.59
C VAL A 83 21.33 10.77 20.23
N LEU A 84 20.48 10.55 19.23
CA LEU A 84 20.62 11.09 17.88
C LEU A 84 19.86 12.41 17.76
N GLN A 85 20.56 13.50 17.42
CA GLN A 85 19.92 14.76 17.05
C GLN A 85 19.68 14.75 15.54
N VAL A 86 18.42 14.91 15.13
CA VAL A 86 18.06 14.99 13.72
C VAL A 86 17.73 16.44 13.39
N THR A 87 18.35 16.95 12.33
CA THR A 87 18.00 18.24 11.73
C THR A 87 17.27 17.99 10.43
N TRP A 88 16.13 18.65 10.21
CA TRP A 88 15.38 18.58 8.97
C TRP A 88 14.86 19.95 8.55
N THR A 89 14.57 20.11 7.26
CA THR A 89 13.91 21.31 6.74
C THR A 89 12.43 21.02 6.60
N ASP A 90 11.62 21.90 7.16
CA ASP A 90 10.19 21.99 6.85
C ASP A 90 10.04 22.75 5.52
N GLU A 91 9.61 22.06 4.47
CA GLU A 91 9.43 22.62 3.13
C GLU A 91 8.29 23.65 3.06
N GLN A 92 7.34 23.68 4.02
CA GLN A 92 6.30 24.72 4.06
C GLN A 92 6.85 26.04 4.58
N THR A 93 7.66 26.00 5.64
CA THR A 93 8.18 27.21 6.29
C THR A 93 9.57 27.60 5.79
N GLY A 94 10.29 26.68 5.14
CA GLY A 94 11.69 26.83 4.74
C GLY A 94 12.65 26.89 5.93
N LYS A 95 12.19 26.56 7.15
CA LYS A 95 12.99 26.64 8.38
C LYS A 95 13.52 25.28 8.76
N ASP A 96 14.71 25.29 9.34
CA ASP A 96 15.31 24.10 9.90
C ASP A 96 14.74 23.85 11.31
N GLN A 97 14.26 22.64 11.52
CA GLN A 97 13.79 22.10 12.80
C GLN A 97 14.79 21.08 13.32
N ARG A 98 14.82 20.90 14.64
CA ARG A 98 15.68 19.93 15.30
C ARG A 98 14.95 19.26 16.44
N ASP A 99 15.12 17.95 16.56
CA ASP A 99 14.65 17.17 17.70
C ASP A 99 15.59 15.97 17.93
N THR A 100 15.45 15.32 19.08
CA THR A 100 16.30 14.21 19.51
C THR A 100 15.52 12.91 19.58
N PHE A 101 16.14 11.84 19.06
CA PHE A 101 15.58 10.51 18.92
C PHE A 101 16.57 9.45 19.40
N ASP A 102 16.09 8.35 19.95
CA ASP A 102 16.93 7.22 20.37
C ASP A 102 17.35 6.36 19.19
N SER A 103 16.50 6.24 18.17
CA SER A 103 16.89 5.64 16.89
C SER A 103 16.20 6.30 15.71
N VAL A 104 16.85 6.21 14.55
CA VAL A 104 16.34 6.72 13.28
C VAL A 104 16.28 5.55 12.31
N LEU A 105 15.10 5.28 11.77
CA LEU A 105 14.89 4.24 10.76
C LEU A 105 14.69 4.88 9.40
N TRP A 106 15.58 4.55 8.47
CA TRP A 106 15.47 4.94 7.08
C TRP A 106 14.60 3.93 6.34
N ALA A 107 13.31 4.21 6.25
CA ALA A 107 12.35 3.43 5.45
C ALA A 107 12.09 4.16 4.13
N VAL A 108 13.18 4.32 3.38
CA VAL A 108 13.22 5.10 2.15
C VAL A 108 13.37 4.16 0.97
N GLY A 109 12.83 4.49 -0.19
CA GLY A 109 12.88 3.56 -1.31
C GLY A 109 14.27 3.25 -1.84
N GLU A 110 15.24 4.16 -1.62
CA GLU A 110 16.65 3.87 -1.87
C GLU A 110 17.21 2.71 -1.02
N CYS A 111 16.60 2.38 0.14
CA CYS A 111 16.96 1.19 0.93
C CYS A 111 16.57 -0.13 0.27
N ARG A 112 15.85 -0.08 -0.86
CA ARG A 112 15.48 -1.24 -1.69
C ARG A 112 16.01 -1.12 -3.12
N ALA A 113 17.10 -0.39 -3.30
CA ALA A 113 17.80 -0.35 -4.58
C ALA A 113 18.10 -1.79 -5.07
N PRO A 114 17.92 -2.09 -6.36
CA PRO A 114 18.14 -3.43 -6.87
C PRO A 114 19.62 -3.82 -6.73
N GLU A 115 19.87 -5.02 -6.21
CA GLU A 115 21.21 -5.59 -6.02
C GLU A 115 21.82 -6.09 -7.36
N THR A 116 21.89 -5.23 -8.37
CA THR A 116 22.39 -5.55 -9.72
C THR A 116 23.89 -5.28 -9.90
N LYS A 117 24.47 -4.39 -9.09
CA LYS A 117 25.86 -3.91 -9.24
C LYS A 117 26.91 -5.01 -9.01
N THR A 118 26.64 -5.92 -8.08
CA THR A 118 27.57 -7.00 -7.69
C THR A 118 27.53 -8.20 -8.63
N LEU A 119 26.50 -8.31 -9.48
CA LEU A 119 26.26 -9.47 -10.34
C LEU A 119 27.11 -9.47 -11.63
N GLY A 120 27.79 -8.37 -11.96
CA GLY A 120 28.62 -8.28 -13.16
C GLY A 120 27.83 -8.36 -14.47
N LEU A 121 26.57 -7.91 -14.48
CA LEU A 121 25.63 -8.00 -15.60
C LEU A 121 26.15 -7.34 -16.90
N GLU A 122 26.97 -6.31 -16.77
CA GLU A 122 27.63 -5.65 -17.91
C GLU A 122 28.52 -6.59 -18.71
N LYS A 123 29.20 -7.55 -18.06
CA LYS A 123 30.08 -8.51 -18.73
C LYS A 123 29.31 -9.51 -19.58
N VAL A 124 28.04 -9.73 -19.27
CA VAL A 124 27.17 -10.72 -19.91
C VAL A 124 26.22 -10.05 -20.92
N GLY A 125 26.10 -8.72 -20.90
CA GLY A 125 25.27 -7.95 -21.84
C GLY A 125 23.80 -7.85 -21.45
N VAL A 126 23.46 -8.05 -20.17
CA VAL A 126 22.09 -7.85 -19.65
C VAL A 126 21.80 -6.36 -19.53
N LYS A 127 20.72 -5.89 -20.15
CA LYS A 127 20.32 -4.49 -20.14
C LYS A 127 19.57 -4.13 -18.85
N LEU A 128 19.99 -3.02 -18.26
CA LEU A 128 19.35 -2.41 -17.09
C LEU A 128 18.62 -1.13 -17.49
N ASN A 129 17.56 -0.79 -16.76
CA ASN A 129 17.03 0.57 -16.77
C ASN A 129 18.07 1.48 -16.08
N LYS A 130 18.41 2.60 -16.71
CA LYS A 130 19.43 3.54 -16.21
C LYS A 130 18.97 4.33 -14.98
N GLU A 131 17.67 4.57 -14.85
CA GLU A 131 17.07 5.34 -13.76
C GLU A 131 16.81 4.44 -12.55
N SER A 132 16.14 3.30 -12.74
CA SER A 132 15.78 2.40 -11.64
C SER A 132 16.90 1.42 -11.25
N GLY A 133 17.86 1.14 -12.16
CA GLY A 133 18.89 0.12 -11.96
C GLY A 133 18.39 -1.32 -12.04
N LYS A 134 17.10 -1.54 -12.35
CA LYS A 134 16.47 -2.86 -12.48
C LYS A 134 16.73 -3.51 -13.84
N ILE A 135 16.55 -4.81 -13.91
CA ILE A 135 16.73 -5.60 -15.13
C ILE A 135 15.51 -5.42 -16.04
N LEU A 136 15.76 -5.05 -17.30
CA LEU A 136 14.71 -5.02 -18.31
C LEU A 136 14.30 -6.45 -18.66
N VAL A 137 13.02 -6.76 -18.45
CA VAL A 137 12.45 -8.09 -18.68
C VAL A 137 11.25 -8.02 -19.62
N ALA A 138 11.10 -9.03 -20.47
CA ALA A 138 9.89 -9.23 -21.27
C ALA A 138 8.78 -9.91 -20.44
N ALA A 139 7.60 -10.06 -21.05
CA ALA A 139 6.40 -10.65 -20.42
C ALA A 139 6.58 -12.12 -19.95
N ASP A 140 7.60 -12.81 -20.45
CA ASP A 140 7.98 -14.19 -20.11
C ASP A 140 9.19 -14.28 -19.18
N GLU A 141 9.54 -13.17 -18.52
CA GLU A 141 10.69 -13.02 -17.62
C GLU A 141 12.06 -13.11 -18.31
N SER A 142 12.12 -13.14 -19.65
CA SER A 142 13.38 -13.14 -20.39
C SER A 142 14.08 -11.77 -20.35
N THR A 143 15.41 -11.79 -20.26
CA THR A 143 16.24 -10.57 -20.35
C THR A 143 16.69 -10.29 -21.79
N SER A 144 17.53 -9.29 -21.99
CA SER A 144 18.16 -9.04 -23.30
C SER A 144 19.11 -10.14 -23.79
N VAL A 145 19.50 -11.08 -22.92
CA VAL A 145 20.39 -12.19 -23.26
C VAL A 145 19.57 -13.49 -23.36
N PRO A 146 19.56 -14.18 -24.52
CA PRO A 146 18.79 -15.40 -24.68
C PRO A 146 19.36 -16.53 -23.82
N ASN A 147 18.61 -17.00 -22.80
CA ASN A 147 18.94 -17.96 -21.73
C ASN A 147 19.08 -17.37 -20.32
N ILE A 148 19.03 -16.04 -20.17
CA ILE A 148 19.03 -15.38 -18.86
C ILE A 148 17.64 -14.80 -18.59
N TYR A 149 17.13 -15.08 -17.40
CA TYR A 149 15.82 -14.67 -16.94
C TYR A 149 15.93 -13.93 -15.61
N ALA A 150 14.99 -13.02 -15.35
CA ALA A 150 14.89 -12.29 -14.10
C ALA A 150 13.41 -12.15 -13.69
N PHE A 151 13.12 -12.31 -12.40
CA PHE A 151 11.77 -12.21 -11.85
C PHE A 151 11.83 -11.72 -10.40
N GLY A 152 10.68 -11.26 -9.88
CA GLY A 152 10.60 -10.58 -8.58
C GLY A 152 11.07 -9.13 -8.66
N ASP A 153 11.52 -8.59 -7.53
CA ASP A 153 11.77 -7.16 -7.31
C ASP A 153 12.82 -6.56 -8.26
N ILE A 154 13.75 -7.38 -8.74
CA ILE A 154 14.81 -6.98 -9.67
C ILE A 154 14.30 -6.74 -11.10
N GLY A 155 13.10 -7.22 -11.43
CA GLY A 155 12.47 -7.05 -12.73
C GLY A 155 11.80 -5.68 -12.85
N GLU A 156 12.10 -4.97 -13.93
CA GLU A 156 11.50 -3.67 -14.20
C GLU A 156 9.98 -3.78 -14.38
N GLY A 157 9.23 -2.86 -13.76
CA GLY A 157 7.77 -2.76 -13.90
C GLY A 157 6.98 -3.92 -13.27
N ARG A 158 7.59 -4.72 -12.40
CA ARG A 158 6.92 -5.83 -11.69
C ARG A 158 6.50 -5.39 -10.27
N PRO A 159 5.32 -5.81 -9.79
CA PRO A 159 4.96 -5.66 -8.39
C PRO A 159 5.99 -6.36 -7.49
N GLU A 160 6.38 -5.69 -6.42
CA GLU A 160 7.44 -6.15 -5.52
C GLU A 160 6.86 -6.90 -4.33
N LEU A 161 6.20 -8.00 -4.64
CA LEU A 161 5.44 -8.78 -3.68
C LEU A 161 5.87 -10.24 -3.73
N THR A 162 6.13 -10.82 -2.57
CA THR A 162 6.52 -12.23 -2.41
C THR A 162 5.64 -13.21 -3.21
N PRO A 163 4.28 -13.12 -3.19
CA PRO A 163 3.44 -14.03 -3.96
C PRO A 163 3.64 -13.92 -5.48
N THR A 164 3.91 -12.71 -5.99
CA THR A 164 4.15 -12.51 -7.43
C THR A 164 5.50 -13.09 -7.85
N ALA A 165 6.55 -12.93 -7.03
CA ALA A 165 7.86 -13.52 -7.27
C ALA A 165 7.80 -15.07 -7.24
N ILE A 166 7.09 -15.65 -6.26
CA ILE A 166 6.89 -17.10 -6.17
C ILE A 166 6.14 -17.65 -7.39
N LYS A 167 5.04 -17.00 -7.78
CA LYS A 167 4.23 -17.47 -8.92
C LYS A 167 4.98 -17.31 -10.24
N ALA A 168 5.67 -16.20 -10.45
CA ALA A 168 6.52 -15.97 -11.62
C ALA A 168 7.62 -17.03 -11.73
N GLY A 169 8.36 -17.29 -10.65
CA GLY A 169 9.41 -18.32 -10.62
C GLY A 169 8.88 -19.73 -10.91
N LYS A 170 7.72 -20.11 -10.34
CA LYS A 170 7.06 -21.40 -10.62
C LYS A 170 6.65 -21.53 -12.08
N LEU A 171 6.02 -20.50 -12.65
CA LEU A 171 5.59 -20.51 -14.05
C LEU A 171 6.78 -20.55 -15.01
N LEU A 172 7.81 -19.74 -14.75
CA LEU A 172 9.05 -19.74 -15.52
C LEU A 172 9.71 -21.12 -15.51
N ALA A 173 9.87 -21.75 -14.34
CA ALA A 173 10.45 -23.09 -14.25
C ALA A 173 9.66 -24.13 -15.05
N ARG A 174 8.32 -24.07 -15.02
CA ARG A 174 7.44 -24.96 -15.81
C ARG A 174 7.57 -24.71 -17.31
N ARG A 175 7.73 -23.45 -17.75
CA ARG A 175 7.99 -23.10 -19.16
C ARG A 175 9.33 -23.65 -19.64
N LEU A 176 10.38 -23.45 -18.85
CA LEU A 176 11.72 -23.98 -19.15
C LEU A 176 11.76 -25.51 -19.21
N ALA A 177 10.94 -26.18 -18.39
CA ALA A 177 10.78 -27.63 -18.40
C ALA A 177 9.81 -28.14 -19.49
N GLY A 178 9.24 -27.27 -20.33
CA GLY A 178 8.31 -27.64 -21.40
C GLY A 178 6.94 -28.15 -20.90
N GLN A 179 6.57 -27.88 -19.65
CA GLN A 179 5.31 -28.35 -19.04
C GLN A 179 4.12 -27.44 -19.33
N THR A 180 4.36 -26.15 -19.57
CA THR A 180 3.30 -25.14 -19.85
C THR A 180 3.87 -24.01 -20.70
N ASN A 181 2.99 -23.23 -21.33
CA ASN A 181 3.31 -21.95 -21.96
C ASN A 181 2.67 -20.76 -21.21
N GLU A 182 2.10 -21.01 -20.03
CA GLU A 182 1.43 -20.00 -19.22
C GLU A 182 2.40 -18.92 -18.73
N LEU A 183 2.05 -17.66 -18.98
CA LEU A 183 2.77 -16.48 -18.50
C LEU A 183 2.21 -16.01 -17.17
N MET A 184 3.02 -15.29 -16.40
CA MET A 184 2.55 -14.66 -15.18
C MET A 184 1.61 -13.50 -15.51
N ASN A 185 0.41 -13.52 -14.93
CA ASN A 185 -0.50 -12.38 -14.96
C ASN A 185 -0.17 -11.44 -13.78
N TYR A 186 0.30 -10.24 -14.11
CA TYR A 186 0.62 -9.19 -13.14
C TYR A 186 -0.50 -8.15 -12.96
N ASP A 187 -1.62 -8.32 -13.68
CA ASP A 187 -2.76 -7.43 -13.57
C ASP A 187 -3.58 -7.73 -12.30
N ASN A 188 -4.08 -6.68 -11.65
CA ASN A 188 -4.97 -6.74 -10.48
C ASN A 188 -4.42 -7.63 -9.35
N VAL A 189 -3.12 -7.52 -9.07
CA VAL A 189 -2.52 -8.16 -7.89
C VAL A 189 -3.04 -7.45 -6.65
N ALA A 190 -3.71 -8.20 -5.76
CA ALA A 190 -4.17 -7.69 -4.49
C ALA A 190 -2.99 -7.41 -3.55
N THR A 191 -3.10 -6.35 -2.76
CA THR A 191 -2.09 -5.91 -1.81
C THR A 191 -2.76 -5.52 -0.49
N THR A 192 -2.04 -5.69 0.62
CA THR A 192 -2.47 -5.20 1.93
C THR A 192 -1.32 -4.51 2.61
N VAL A 193 -1.57 -3.32 3.13
CA VAL A 193 -0.66 -2.56 4.00
C VAL A 193 -1.10 -2.80 5.44
N PHE A 194 -0.19 -3.36 6.24
CA PHE A 194 -0.47 -3.82 7.61
C PHE A 194 -0.24 -2.73 8.67
N THR A 195 -0.85 -1.56 8.44
CA THR A 195 -0.94 -0.49 9.43
C THR A 195 -1.87 -0.87 10.60
N PRO A 196 -1.87 -0.12 11.73
CA PRO A 196 -2.70 -0.45 12.90
C PRO A 196 -4.20 -0.61 12.58
N LEU A 197 -4.69 0.15 11.60
CA LEU A 197 -5.86 -0.19 10.82
C LEU A 197 -5.38 -0.63 9.44
N GLU A 198 -5.62 -1.88 9.07
CA GLU A 198 -5.10 -2.44 7.82
C GLU A 198 -5.81 -1.83 6.61
N TYR A 199 -5.09 -1.75 5.49
CA TYR A 199 -5.63 -1.30 4.21
C TYR A 199 -5.41 -2.37 3.14
N GLY A 200 -6.49 -2.97 2.66
CA GLY A 200 -6.50 -3.93 1.56
C GLY A 200 -7.02 -3.30 0.28
N CYS A 201 -6.37 -3.61 -0.85
CA CYS A 201 -6.83 -3.19 -2.16
C CYS A 201 -6.55 -4.19 -3.27
N VAL A 202 -7.36 -4.11 -4.33
CA VAL A 202 -7.14 -4.83 -5.59
C VAL A 202 -7.67 -4.00 -6.75
N GLY A 203 -6.91 -3.97 -7.85
CA GLY A 203 -7.27 -3.22 -9.05
C GLY A 203 -6.75 -1.78 -9.04
N LEU A 204 -7.47 -0.88 -9.72
CA LEU A 204 -7.09 0.52 -9.90
C LEU A 204 -7.51 1.38 -8.71
N SER A 205 -6.71 2.38 -8.38
CA SER A 205 -7.18 3.50 -7.55
C SER A 205 -8.25 4.32 -8.27
N GLU A 206 -8.99 5.12 -7.52
CA GLU A 206 -10.01 6.01 -8.07
C GLU A 206 -9.41 7.01 -9.06
N GLU A 207 -8.32 7.67 -8.68
CA GLU A 207 -7.60 8.63 -9.52
C GLU A 207 -7.03 7.99 -10.79
N GLU A 208 -6.55 6.75 -10.72
CA GLU A 208 -6.03 6.04 -11.90
C GLU A 208 -7.17 5.59 -12.82
N ALA A 209 -8.30 5.14 -12.26
CA ALA A 209 -9.49 4.81 -13.04
C ALA A 209 -10.06 6.03 -13.76
N GLU A 210 -10.14 7.18 -13.07
CA GLU A 210 -10.55 8.46 -13.67
C GLU A 210 -9.57 8.91 -14.76
N SER A 211 -8.26 8.78 -14.53
CA SER A 211 -7.22 9.11 -15.51
C SER A 211 -7.31 8.25 -16.78
N ARG A 212 -7.51 6.93 -16.63
CA ARG A 212 -7.55 5.98 -17.76
C ARG A 212 -8.85 5.99 -18.56
N HIS A 213 -9.98 6.25 -17.91
CA HIS A 213 -11.30 6.07 -18.52
C HIS A 213 -12.13 7.35 -18.61
N GLY A 214 -11.67 8.44 -18.00
CA GLY A 214 -12.39 9.69 -17.86
C GLY A 214 -13.36 9.65 -16.66
N LYS A 215 -13.39 10.74 -15.90
CA LYS A 215 -14.22 10.90 -14.69
C LYS A 215 -15.72 10.65 -14.92
N ASP A 216 -16.23 10.97 -16.10
CA ASP A 216 -17.63 10.74 -16.44
C ASP A 216 -17.96 9.28 -16.73
N SER A 217 -16.95 8.44 -17.01
CA SER A 217 -17.07 7.01 -17.25
C SER A 217 -16.89 6.17 -16.00
N ILE A 218 -16.71 6.79 -14.82
CA ILE A 218 -16.48 6.10 -13.55
C ILE A 218 -17.66 6.35 -12.59
N GLU A 219 -18.02 5.31 -11.83
CA GLU A 219 -18.95 5.37 -10.71
C GLU A 219 -18.28 4.73 -9.48
N VAL A 220 -18.32 5.40 -8.34
CA VAL A 220 -17.68 4.94 -7.10
C VAL A 220 -18.75 4.73 -6.04
N TYR A 221 -18.87 3.50 -5.57
CA TYR A 221 -19.74 3.13 -4.45
C TYR A 221 -18.93 3.06 -3.17
N HIS A 222 -19.45 3.59 -2.07
CA HIS A 222 -18.69 3.67 -0.83
C HIS A 222 -19.57 3.65 0.42
N ALA A 223 -18.98 3.26 1.54
CA ALA A 223 -19.63 3.27 2.85
C ALA A 223 -18.59 3.37 3.98
N PHE A 224 -18.94 4.07 5.06
CA PHE A 224 -18.30 3.84 6.35
C PHE A 224 -19.03 2.73 7.08
N TYR A 225 -18.31 1.96 7.90
CA TYR A 225 -18.91 0.87 8.64
C TYR A 225 -18.26 0.73 10.02
N LYS A 226 -18.90 -0.01 10.92
CA LYS A 226 -18.35 -0.27 12.25
C LYS A 226 -18.26 -1.78 12.48
N PRO A 227 -17.06 -2.35 12.67
CA PRO A 227 -16.92 -3.74 13.10
C PRO A 227 -17.73 -4.00 14.36
N LEU A 228 -18.43 -5.13 14.42
CA LEU A 228 -19.24 -5.49 15.59
C LEU A 228 -18.37 -5.52 16.87
N GLU A 229 -17.14 -6.01 16.76
CA GLU A 229 -16.17 -6.09 17.83
C GLU A 229 -15.80 -4.71 18.40
N PHE A 230 -15.92 -3.64 17.60
CA PHE A 230 -15.59 -2.27 18.02
C PHE A 230 -16.74 -1.62 18.80
N THR A 231 -17.94 -2.18 18.78
CA THR A 231 -19.10 -1.62 19.49
C THR A 231 -18.93 -1.74 21.00
N VAL A 232 -18.74 -2.95 21.51
CA VAL A 232 -18.56 -3.23 22.94
C VAL A 232 -17.21 -2.71 23.45
N ALA A 233 -16.17 -2.77 22.61
CA ALA A 233 -14.84 -2.27 22.96
C ALA A 233 -14.73 -0.73 22.89
N GLU A 234 -15.81 -0.04 22.50
CA GLU A 234 -15.86 1.43 22.34
C GLU A 234 -14.70 1.98 21.48
N ARG A 235 -14.27 1.19 20.49
CA ARG A 235 -13.21 1.59 19.57
C ARG A 235 -13.77 2.53 18.51
N ASP A 236 -12.95 3.50 18.12
CA ASP A 236 -13.26 4.37 17.01
C ASP A 236 -13.27 3.58 15.70
N ALA A 237 -14.25 3.91 14.86
CA ALA A 237 -14.45 3.31 13.54
C ALA A 237 -14.54 4.38 12.44
N SER A 238 -14.15 5.63 12.74
CA SER A 238 -14.27 6.76 11.83
C SER A 238 -13.49 6.56 10.51
N GLN A 239 -12.46 5.72 10.51
CA GLN A 239 -11.64 5.39 9.34
C GLN A 239 -11.91 3.98 8.78
N CYS A 240 -12.88 3.24 9.34
CA CYS A 240 -13.37 1.99 8.75
C CYS A 240 -14.25 2.31 7.54
N TYR A 241 -13.70 2.15 6.35
CA TYR A 241 -14.28 2.65 5.12
C TYR A 241 -14.02 1.69 3.97
N ILE A 242 -15.00 1.59 3.07
CA ILE A 242 -14.90 0.78 1.87
C ILE A 242 -15.24 1.63 0.65
N LYS A 243 -14.59 1.32 -0.47
CA LYS A 243 -15.04 1.80 -1.77
C LYS A 243 -14.81 0.81 -2.89
N VAL A 244 -15.71 0.85 -3.86
CA VAL A 244 -15.70 0.03 -5.07
C VAL A 244 -15.77 0.96 -6.27
N VAL A 245 -14.72 0.94 -7.08
CA VAL A 245 -14.55 1.75 -8.29
C VAL A 245 -15.04 0.93 -9.47
N CYS A 246 -16.03 1.40 -10.20
CA CYS A 246 -16.68 0.70 -11.31
C CYS A 246 -16.69 1.53 -12.59
N LYS A 247 -16.77 0.87 -13.75
CA LYS A 247 -17.19 1.53 -14.98
C LYS A 247 -18.63 2.02 -14.85
N ARG A 248 -18.91 3.20 -15.40
CA ARG A 248 -20.23 3.78 -15.50
C ARG A 248 -20.93 3.29 -16.77
N GLY A 249 -22.13 2.75 -16.60
CA GLY A 249 -22.88 2.14 -17.70
C GLY A 249 -22.39 0.74 -18.06
N GLY A 250 -23.06 0.12 -19.02
CA GLY A 250 -22.80 -1.27 -19.40
C GLY A 250 -23.08 -2.23 -18.24
N ASP A 251 -22.17 -3.19 -18.06
CA ASP A 251 -22.22 -4.22 -17.02
C ASP A 251 -21.75 -3.73 -15.64
N GLN A 252 -21.31 -2.47 -15.52
CA GLN A 252 -20.70 -1.93 -14.30
C GLN A 252 -19.55 -2.79 -13.77
N ARG A 253 -18.64 -3.22 -14.66
CA ARG A 253 -17.42 -3.95 -14.28
C ARG A 253 -16.65 -3.21 -13.18
N ILE A 254 -16.25 -3.95 -12.15
CA ILE A 254 -15.42 -3.46 -11.06
C ILE A 254 -13.98 -3.30 -11.56
N LEU A 255 -13.42 -2.12 -11.34
CA LEU A 255 -12.05 -1.74 -11.71
C LEU A 255 -11.12 -1.66 -10.51
N GLY A 256 -11.66 -1.38 -9.32
CA GLY A 256 -10.90 -1.25 -8.09
C GLY A 256 -11.78 -1.54 -6.87
N LEU A 257 -11.19 -2.13 -5.84
CA LEU A 257 -11.81 -2.36 -4.54
C LEU A 257 -10.82 -1.99 -3.45
N HIS A 258 -11.28 -1.22 -2.48
CA HIS A 258 -10.48 -0.70 -1.39
C HIS A 258 -11.23 -0.87 -0.07
N PHE A 259 -10.51 -1.29 0.96
CA PHE A 259 -11.06 -1.62 2.26
C PHE A 259 -10.07 -1.21 3.35
N THR A 260 -10.47 -0.31 4.26
CA THR A 260 -9.74 -0.01 5.49
C THR A 260 -10.49 -0.59 6.69
N GLY A 261 -9.81 -1.41 7.48
CA GLY A 261 -10.49 -2.19 8.50
C GLY A 261 -9.64 -3.28 9.16
N PRO A 262 -10.20 -3.99 10.15
CA PRO A 262 -9.55 -5.18 10.69
C PRO A 262 -9.54 -6.32 9.65
N ASN A 263 -8.43 -7.07 9.58
CA ASN A 263 -8.26 -8.23 8.70
C ASN A 263 -8.48 -7.91 7.21
N ALA A 264 -8.02 -6.75 6.74
CA ALA A 264 -8.24 -6.27 5.38
C ALA A 264 -7.67 -7.21 4.32
N GLY A 265 -6.57 -7.91 4.63
CA GLY A 265 -5.99 -8.93 3.75
C GLY A 265 -6.92 -10.12 3.53
N GLU A 266 -7.53 -10.61 4.61
CA GLU A 266 -8.48 -11.74 4.56
C GLU A 266 -9.72 -11.39 3.73
N VAL A 267 -10.25 -10.18 3.92
CA VAL A 267 -11.38 -9.67 3.13
C VAL A 267 -10.99 -9.56 1.66
N THR A 268 -9.91 -8.85 1.36
CA THR A 268 -9.52 -8.50 -0.02
C THR A 268 -9.16 -9.73 -0.85
N GLN A 269 -8.55 -10.74 -0.26
CA GLN A 269 -8.10 -11.95 -0.96
C GLN A 269 -9.24 -12.68 -1.68
N GLY A 270 -10.44 -12.76 -1.07
CA GLY A 270 -11.61 -13.38 -1.68
C GLY A 270 -12.13 -12.59 -2.89
N PHE A 271 -12.22 -11.27 -2.76
CA PHE A 271 -12.67 -10.40 -3.86
C PHE A 271 -11.67 -10.33 -5.02
N ALA A 272 -10.37 -10.50 -4.77
CA ALA A 272 -9.35 -10.52 -5.82
C ALA A 272 -9.58 -11.61 -6.87
N MET A 273 -10.15 -12.75 -6.49
CA MET A 273 -10.56 -13.80 -7.43
C MET A 273 -11.67 -13.30 -8.37
N GLY A 274 -12.62 -12.50 -7.84
CA GLY A 274 -13.68 -11.88 -8.64
C GLY A 274 -13.15 -11.01 -9.78
N PHE A 275 -12.02 -10.32 -9.59
CA PHE A 275 -11.39 -9.51 -10.64
C PHE A 275 -10.92 -10.36 -11.82
N GLN A 276 -10.38 -11.55 -11.56
CA GLN A 276 -9.97 -12.51 -12.59
C GLN A 276 -11.17 -13.06 -13.36
N CYS A 277 -12.34 -13.12 -12.73
CA CYS A 277 -13.61 -13.56 -13.32
C CYS A 277 -14.41 -12.42 -14.00
N GLY A 278 -13.93 -11.18 -13.97
CA GLY A 278 -14.67 -10.03 -14.51
C GLY A 278 -15.86 -9.62 -13.66
N ALA A 279 -15.71 -9.59 -12.33
CA ALA A 279 -16.75 -9.18 -11.41
C ALA A 279 -17.36 -7.80 -11.75
N THR A 280 -18.66 -7.69 -11.52
CA THR A 280 -19.48 -6.51 -11.77
C THR A 280 -20.14 -6.08 -10.48
N LEU A 281 -20.65 -4.84 -10.43
CA LEU A 281 -21.42 -4.38 -9.28
C LEU A 281 -22.65 -5.25 -9.02
N THR A 282 -23.30 -5.77 -10.07
CA THR A 282 -24.45 -6.67 -9.94
C THR A 282 -24.07 -7.96 -9.20
N HIS A 283 -22.96 -8.60 -9.57
CA HIS A 283 -22.47 -9.78 -8.84
C HIS A 283 -22.26 -9.48 -7.35
N LEU A 284 -21.72 -8.30 -7.03
CA LEU A 284 -21.48 -7.88 -5.65
C LEU A 284 -22.79 -7.68 -4.87
N LYS A 285 -23.81 -7.04 -5.47
CA LYS A 285 -25.12 -6.77 -4.85
C LYS A 285 -26.04 -7.98 -4.73
N GLU A 286 -25.91 -8.95 -5.65
CA GLU A 286 -26.67 -10.21 -5.61
C GLU A 286 -26.06 -11.23 -4.63
N THR A 287 -24.81 -11.01 -4.22
CA THR A 287 -24.15 -11.85 -3.21
C THR A 287 -24.74 -11.58 -1.84
N VAL A 288 -25.24 -12.62 -1.17
CA VAL A 288 -25.75 -12.53 0.20
C VAL A 288 -24.56 -12.47 1.16
N GLY A 289 -24.53 -11.46 2.01
CA GLY A 289 -23.50 -11.25 3.02
C GLY A 289 -23.54 -12.31 4.14
N ILE A 290 -22.37 -12.59 4.72
CA ILE A 290 -22.24 -13.43 5.93
C ILE A 290 -22.30 -12.51 7.15
N HIS A 291 -23.21 -12.77 8.07
CA HIS A 291 -23.47 -11.90 9.22
C HIS A 291 -23.14 -12.56 10.56
N PRO A 292 -22.48 -11.86 11.52
CA PRO A 292 -21.87 -10.52 11.39
C PRO A 292 -20.43 -10.59 10.86
N THR A 293 -20.11 -9.85 9.81
CA THR A 293 -18.72 -9.70 9.32
C THR A 293 -18.43 -8.28 8.83
N CYS A 294 -17.15 -7.88 8.74
CA CYS A 294 -16.80 -6.63 8.07
C CYS A 294 -16.91 -6.76 6.53
N ALA A 295 -16.68 -7.97 6.01
CA ALA A 295 -16.68 -8.24 4.57
C ALA A 295 -18.06 -8.09 3.92
N GLU A 296 -19.16 -8.35 4.66
CA GLU A 296 -20.53 -8.20 4.15
C GLU A 296 -20.86 -6.75 3.76
N GLU A 297 -20.16 -5.76 4.31
CA GLU A 297 -20.39 -4.36 3.98
C GLU A 297 -20.09 -4.07 2.50
N LEU A 298 -19.15 -4.82 1.89
CA LEU A 298 -18.89 -4.74 0.45
C LEU A 298 -20.09 -5.21 -0.39
N THR A 299 -20.86 -6.20 0.08
CA THR A 299 -22.07 -6.66 -0.64
C THR A 299 -23.27 -5.74 -0.42
N LYS A 300 -23.22 -4.88 0.61
CA LYS A 300 -24.28 -3.93 0.97
C LYS A 300 -24.09 -2.53 0.35
N VAL A 301 -22.97 -2.28 -0.33
CA VAL A 301 -22.63 -0.94 -0.83
C VAL A 301 -23.65 -0.41 -1.85
N ASN A 302 -24.25 0.75 -1.58
CA ASN A 302 -25.32 1.32 -2.40
C ASN A 302 -25.21 2.83 -2.63
N VAL A 303 -24.54 3.57 -1.75
CA VAL A 303 -24.29 5.01 -1.89
C VAL A 303 -23.20 5.23 -2.93
N SER A 304 -23.46 6.07 -3.93
CA SER A 304 -22.44 6.49 -4.88
C SER A 304 -21.96 7.91 -4.60
N LYS A 305 -20.65 8.17 -4.78
CA LYS A 305 -20.07 9.51 -4.59
C LYS A 305 -20.77 10.57 -5.44
N ARG A 306 -21.19 10.20 -6.66
CA ARG A 306 -21.88 11.11 -7.59
C ARG A 306 -23.25 11.54 -7.09
N SER A 307 -23.92 10.73 -6.27
CA SER A 307 -25.22 11.06 -5.69
C SER A 307 -25.13 12.19 -4.65
N GLY A 308 -23.95 12.42 -4.06
CA GLY A 308 -23.75 13.39 -2.99
C GLY A 308 -24.41 13.01 -1.65
N LEU A 309 -24.95 11.79 -1.54
CA LEU A 309 -25.49 11.27 -0.27
C LEU A 309 -24.36 10.95 0.71
N ASP A 310 -24.67 11.04 2.00
CA ASP A 310 -23.75 10.66 3.07
C ASP A 310 -23.51 9.14 3.05
N ALA A 311 -22.24 8.74 3.11
CA ALA A 311 -21.81 7.34 3.12
C ALA A 311 -21.72 6.76 4.54
N THR A 312 -21.99 7.56 5.56
CA THR A 312 -22.01 7.11 6.95
C THR A 312 -23.25 6.24 7.19
N VAL A 313 -23.03 4.98 7.61
CA VAL A 313 -24.14 4.09 7.95
C VAL A 313 -24.84 4.60 9.22
N THR A 314 -26.08 5.05 9.04
CA THR A 314 -26.94 5.59 10.11
C THR A 314 -27.81 4.49 10.71
N GLY A 315 -27.21 3.48 11.33
CA GLY A 315 -27.97 2.47 12.08
C GLY A 315 -27.19 1.21 12.44
N CYS A 316 -27.63 0.55 13.51
CA CYS A 316 -27.32 -0.85 13.81
C CYS A 316 -28.26 -1.77 13.04
#